data_AF-B6GCM1-F1
#
_entry.id   AF-B6GCM1-F1
#
_cell.length_a   1.000
_cell.length_b   1.000
_cell.length_c   1.000
_cell.angle_alpha   90.00
_cell.angle_beta   90.00
_cell.angle_gamma   90.00
#
_symmetry.space_group_name_H-M   'P 1'
#
loop_
_entity.id
_entity.type
_entity.pdbx_description
1 polymer ?
#
loop_
_entity_poly.entity_id
_entity_poly.type
_entity_poly.pdbx_seq_one_letter_code
_entity_poly.pdbx_strand_id
1 'polypeptide(L)'
;MRFTGVAGLLTAIAIAMGSTFGFLSPVLLRFPERSQAPIVAPLFQNPEFPSGCEAFSLAMCLRAMGYTVEPSELIDVYMPTDPTWSDYVDHYAGDARDLGSAMPPAVVACTDAYAVATGAPLHGVELTGRPFDELAEIVERGYPVLTWITTDYEPPRFSDDGMRGYLLYRNFHCVLLYCIQGGVAYIADPLIGLVEHDVHSFQTLWEECGSLAMAVSES
;
A
#
# COMPACT_ATOMS: atom_id res chain seq x y z
N MET A 1 24.34 -11.97 -76.66
CA MET A 1 23.24 -11.79 -75.68
C MET A 1 23.83 -11.97 -74.28
N ARG A 2 24.05 -10.88 -73.56
CA ARG A 2 24.47 -10.91 -72.14
C ARG A 2 23.40 -10.16 -71.35
N PHE A 3 22.73 -10.87 -70.46
CA PHE A 3 21.74 -10.34 -69.54
C PHE A 3 22.45 -9.63 -68.38
N THR A 4 22.16 -8.36 -68.18
CA THR A 4 22.47 -7.60 -66.97
C THR A 4 21.37 -7.84 -65.95
N GLY A 5 21.69 -8.53 -64.85
CA GLY A 5 20.81 -8.70 -63.70
C GLY A 5 20.95 -7.54 -62.72
N VAL A 6 19.81 -6.94 -62.36
CA VAL A 6 19.65 -5.90 -61.35
C VAL A 6 19.69 -6.55 -59.96
N ALA A 7 20.64 -6.17 -59.12
CA ALA A 7 20.70 -6.60 -57.72
C ALA A 7 19.75 -5.71 -56.88
N GLY A 8 18.67 -6.30 -56.38
CA GLY A 8 17.75 -5.68 -55.44
C GLY A 8 18.35 -5.63 -54.04
N LEU A 9 18.35 -4.42 -53.46
CA LEU A 9 18.72 -4.13 -52.09
C LEU A 9 17.54 -4.53 -51.18
N LEU A 10 17.64 -5.66 -50.48
CA LEU A 10 16.69 -6.02 -49.42
C LEU A 10 17.20 -5.49 -48.09
N THR A 11 16.57 -4.41 -47.63
CA THR A 11 16.75 -3.84 -46.29
C THR A 11 16.18 -4.81 -45.25
N ALA A 12 17.04 -5.51 -44.52
CA ALA A 12 16.66 -6.26 -43.34
C ALA A 12 16.46 -5.27 -42.17
N ILE A 13 15.20 -4.95 -41.86
CA ILE A 13 14.84 -4.28 -40.61
C ILE A 13 14.83 -5.36 -39.53
N ALA A 14 15.89 -5.43 -38.75
CA ALA A 14 15.90 -6.16 -37.49
C ALA A 14 15.16 -5.30 -36.45
N ILE A 15 13.89 -5.61 -36.18
CA ILE A 15 13.20 -5.12 -34.98
C ILE A 15 13.78 -5.91 -33.82
N ALA A 16 14.69 -5.29 -33.07
CA ALA A 16 15.15 -5.82 -31.80
C ALA A 16 13.98 -5.80 -30.81
N MET A 17 13.35 -6.95 -30.57
CA MET A 17 12.54 -7.15 -29.37
C MET A 17 13.51 -7.20 -28.19
N GLY A 18 13.68 -6.07 -27.52
CA GLY A 18 14.35 -6.00 -26.24
C GLY A 18 13.49 -6.66 -25.17
N SER A 19 13.46 -8.00 -25.14
CA SER A 19 13.07 -8.72 -23.93
C SER A 19 14.29 -8.72 -23.01
N THR A 20 14.49 -7.62 -22.29
CA THR A 20 15.23 -7.67 -21.04
C THR A 20 14.51 -8.71 -20.19
N PHE A 21 15.14 -9.85 -19.92
CA PHE A 21 14.75 -10.69 -18.79
C PHE A 21 15.03 -9.85 -17.54
N GLY A 22 14.13 -8.92 -17.24
CA GLY A 22 14.11 -8.18 -15.99
C GLY A 22 13.83 -9.21 -14.92
N PHE A 23 14.81 -9.47 -14.07
CA PHE A 23 14.53 -10.19 -12.84
C PHE A 23 13.49 -9.38 -12.08
N LEU A 24 12.30 -9.94 -11.88
CA LEU A 24 11.28 -9.38 -11.01
C LEU A 24 11.94 -9.06 -9.66
N SER A 25 11.66 -7.87 -9.13
CA SER A 25 12.10 -7.51 -7.78
C SER A 25 11.71 -8.62 -6.80
N PRO A 26 12.58 -9.04 -5.86
CA PRO A 26 12.28 -10.12 -4.92
C PRO A 26 10.98 -9.92 -4.14
N VAL A 27 10.53 -8.67 -3.97
CA VAL A 27 9.26 -8.35 -3.33
C VAL A 27 8.06 -8.75 -4.20
N LEU A 28 8.14 -8.58 -5.52
CA LEU A 28 7.06 -8.90 -6.46
C LEU A 28 6.82 -10.41 -6.58
N LEU A 29 7.81 -11.23 -6.24
CA LEU A 29 7.64 -12.68 -6.13
C LEU A 29 6.65 -13.07 -5.03
N ARG A 30 6.37 -12.16 -4.09
CA ARG A 30 5.37 -12.34 -3.03
C ARG A 30 3.95 -11.98 -3.49
N PHE A 31 3.77 -11.42 -4.68
CA PHE A 31 2.47 -10.94 -5.15
C PHE A 31 2.12 -11.60 -6.50
N PRO A 32 1.59 -12.84 -6.52
CA PRO A 32 1.15 -13.47 -7.76
C PRO A 32 -0.01 -12.68 -8.38
N GLU A 33 -0.10 -12.58 -9.71
CA GLU A 33 -1.19 -11.83 -10.37
C GLU A 33 -2.58 -12.34 -9.94
N ARG A 34 -3.43 -11.41 -9.48
CA ARG A 34 -4.84 -11.71 -9.22
C ARG A 34 -5.63 -11.60 -10.52
N SER A 35 -6.57 -12.52 -10.72
CA SER A 35 -7.40 -12.57 -11.94
C SER A 35 -8.44 -11.44 -12.04
N GLN A 36 -8.66 -10.70 -10.94
CA GLN A 36 -9.63 -9.63 -10.84
C GLN A 36 -9.02 -8.44 -10.11
N ALA A 37 -9.33 -7.23 -10.60
CA ALA A 37 -9.03 -6.01 -9.88
C ALA A 37 -9.81 -5.96 -8.55
N PRO A 38 -9.23 -5.41 -7.49
CA PRO A 38 -9.90 -5.29 -6.20
C PRO A 38 -11.13 -4.38 -6.32
N ILE A 39 -12.26 -4.83 -5.77
CA ILE A 39 -13.44 -3.97 -5.57
C ILE A 39 -13.36 -3.42 -4.14
N VAL A 40 -13.18 -2.11 -4.02
CA VAL A 40 -13.06 -1.43 -2.72
C VAL A 40 -14.35 -0.69 -2.39
N ALA A 41 -14.89 -0.97 -1.21
CA ALA A 41 -15.96 -0.18 -0.61
C ALA A 41 -15.37 0.65 0.55
N PRO A 42 -15.61 1.97 0.60
CA PRO A 42 -15.04 2.82 1.64
C PRO A 42 -15.65 2.48 3.00
N LEU A 43 -14.81 2.49 4.03
CA LEU A 43 -15.20 2.43 5.44
C LEU A 43 -14.81 3.73 6.12
N PHE A 44 -15.67 4.23 6.99
CA PHE A 44 -15.49 5.53 7.65
C PHE A 44 -15.16 5.34 9.12
N GLN A 45 -14.03 5.87 9.57
CA GLN A 45 -13.55 5.69 10.94
C GLN A 45 -14.35 6.50 11.98
N ASN A 46 -14.89 7.65 11.56
CA ASN A 46 -15.56 8.59 12.46
C ASN A 46 -17.06 8.29 12.64
N PRO A 47 -17.64 8.61 13.81
CA PRO A 47 -17.01 9.26 14.98
C PRO A 47 -16.37 8.30 15.99
N GLU A 48 -16.53 6.98 15.82
CA GLU A 48 -16.17 5.99 16.85
C GLU A 48 -14.65 5.80 16.99
N PHE A 49 -13.90 5.93 15.90
CA PHE A 49 -12.47 5.70 15.85
C PHE A 49 -11.73 6.89 15.20
N PRO A 50 -11.62 8.05 15.88
CA PRO A 50 -10.91 9.23 15.35
C PRO A 50 -9.43 8.99 15.00
N SER A 51 -8.81 7.93 15.53
CA SER A 51 -7.44 7.49 15.15
C SER A 51 -7.42 6.10 14.50
N GLY A 52 -8.53 5.62 13.93
CA GLY A 52 -8.63 4.28 13.36
C GLY A 52 -8.05 4.06 11.95
N CYS A 53 -7.32 5.02 11.38
CA CYS A 53 -7.02 5.05 9.95
C CYS A 53 -6.31 3.78 9.42
N GLU A 54 -5.41 3.19 10.20
CA GLU A 54 -4.67 1.97 9.85
C GLU A 54 -5.59 0.75 9.84
N ALA A 55 -6.40 0.57 10.89
CA ALA A 55 -7.31 -0.57 10.99
C ALA A 55 -8.44 -0.50 9.95
N PHE A 56 -8.95 0.70 9.66
CA PHE A 56 -9.97 0.89 8.62
C PHE A 56 -9.40 0.68 7.22
N SER A 57 -8.17 1.14 6.94
CA SER A 57 -7.48 0.88 5.68
C SER A 57 -7.16 -0.62 5.51
N LEU A 58 -6.74 -1.30 6.57
CA LEU A 58 -6.50 -2.74 6.57
C LEU A 58 -7.81 -3.52 6.34
N ALA A 59 -8.90 -3.14 7.00
CA ALA A 59 -10.21 -3.76 6.78
C ALA A 59 -10.68 -3.59 5.33
N MET A 60 -10.52 -2.41 4.74
CA MET A 60 -10.83 -2.19 3.32
C MET A 60 -9.96 -3.06 2.40
N CYS A 61 -8.66 -3.21 2.70
CA CYS A 61 -7.75 -4.08 1.98
C CYS A 61 -8.21 -5.55 2.02
N LEU A 62 -8.42 -6.08 3.23
CA LEU A 62 -8.86 -7.46 3.45
C LEU A 62 -10.21 -7.74 2.79
N ARG A 63 -11.18 -6.81 2.89
CA ARG A 63 -12.49 -6.92 2.21
C ARG A 63 -12.36 -6.94 0.69
N ALA A 64 -11.48 -6.11 0.12
CA ALA A 64 -11.19 -6.11 -1.32
C ALA A 64 -10.46 -7.39 -1.80
N MET A 65 -9.83 -8.10 -0.86
CA MET A 65 -9.25 -9.43 -1.09
C MET A 65 -10.24 -10.58 -0.85
N GLY A 66 -11.49 -10.29 -0.47
CA GLY A 66 -12.55 -11.29 -0.28
C GLY A 66 -12.71 -11.79 1.15
N TYR A 67 -12.01 -11.20 2.12
CA TYR A 67 -12.10 -11.56 3.53
C TYR A 67 -13.14 -10.71 4.26
N THR A 68 -13.86 -11.32 5.21
CA THR A 68 -14.80 -10.59 6.06
C THR A 68 -14.11 -10.25 7.38
N VAL A 69 -14.05 -8.96 7.70
CA VAL A 69 -13.45 -8.45 8.94
C VAL A 69 -14.09 -7.10 9.29
N GLU A 70 -14.37 -6.87 10.57
CA GLU A 70 -14.78 -5.56 11.06
C GLU A 70 -13.55 -4.76 11.54
N PRO A 71 -13.45 -3.45 11.25
CA PRO A 71 -12.32 -2.64 11.71
C PRO A 71 -12.13 -2.67 13.25
N SER A 72 -13.23 -2.71 14.01
CA SER A 72 -13.18 -2.83 15.47
C SER A 72 -12.54 -4.14 15.93
N GLU A 73 -12.72 -5.24 15.19
CA GLU A 73 -12.09 -6.52 15.50
C GLU A 73 -10.57 -6.47 15.30
N LEU A 74 -10.10 -5.80 14.23
CA LEU A 74 -8.68 -5.53 14.02
C LEU A 74 -8.08 -4.76 15.20
N ILE A 75 -8.77 -3.73 15.68
CA ILE A 75 -8.33 -2.89 16.80
C ILE A 75 -8.32 -3.67 18.12
N ASP A 76 -9.44 -4.32 18.45
CA ASP A 76 -9.69 -4.84 19.80
C ASP A 76 -9.08 -6.23 20.03
N VAL A 77 -8.79 -6.99 18.96
CA VAL A 77 -8.37 -8.41 19.06
C VAL A 77 -6.99 -8.66 18.47
N TYR A 78 -6.68 -8.08 17.31
CA TYR A 78 -5.51 -8.49 16.53
C TYR A 78 -4.34 -7.51 16.59
N MET A 79 -4.61 -6.22 16.72
CA MET A 79 -3.58 -5.19 16.74
C MET A 79 -2.75 -5.29 18.03
N PRO A 80 -1.42 -5.45 17.97
CA PRO A 80 -0.59 -5.27 19.15
C PRO A 80 -0.70 -3.81 19.62
N THR A 81 -0.88 -3.57 20.91
CA THR A 81 -1.13 -2.22 21.46
C THR A 81 -0.11 -1.84 22.52
N ASP A 82 0.27 -0.56 22.53
CA ASP A 82 1.02 0.09 23.60
C ASP A 82 0.38 1.44 23.96
N PRO A 83 -0.48 1.51 24.98
CA PRO A 83 -1.14 2.76 25.37
C PRO A 83 -0.16 3.80 25.95
N THR A 84 1.09 3.42 26.26
CA THR A 84 2.07 4.32 26.87
C THR A 84 2.89 5.12 25.85
N TRP A 85 2.72 4.84 24.55
CA TRP A 85 3.53 5.41 23.47
C TRP A 85 5.03 5.08 23.57
N SER A 86 5.41 4.07 24.35
CA SER A 86 6.82 3.64 24.46
C SER A 86 7.30 2.92 23.21
N ASP A 87 6.38 2.32 22.46
CA ASP A 87 6.60 1.66 21.19
C ASP A 87 5.47 1.95 20.19
N TYR A 88 5.68 2.91 19.30
CA TYR A 88 4.76 3.21 18.18
C TYR A 88 5.12 2.49 16.87
N VAL A 89 6.19 1.68 16.84
CA VAL A 89 6.63 1.02 15.59
C VAL A 89 6.08 -0.39 15.50
N ASP A 90 6.24 -1.20 16.54
CA ASP A 90 5.77 -2.60 16.54
C ASP A 90 4.42 -2.76 17.25
N HIS A 91 3.89 -1.68 17.84
CA HIS A 91 2.57 -1.64 18.46
C HIS A 91 1.80 -0.40 17.99
N TYR A 92 0.47 -0.49 18.04
CA TYR A 92 -0.42 0.64 17.97
C TYR A 92 -0.30 1.44 19.26
N ALA A 93 0.28 2.63 19.15
CA ALA A 93 0.48 3.52 20.28
C ALA A 93 -0.81 4.29 20.59
N GLY A 94 -1.16 4.39 21.88
CA GLY A 94 -2.36 5.13 22.33
C GLY A 94 -3.66 4.34 22.18
N ASP A 95 -4.72 5.01 21.72
CA ASP A 95 -6.07 4.45 21.57
C ASP A 95 -6.73 4.97 20.28
N ALA A 96 -7.21 4.04 19.43
CA ALA A 96 -7.91 4.36 18.19
C ALA A 96 -9.19 5.17 18.38
N ARG A 97 -9.77 5.13 19.59
CA ARG A 97 -10.99 5.85 19.98
C ARG A 97 -10.73 7.27 20.50
N ASP A 98 -9.47 7.67 20.65
CA ASP A 98 -9.07 9.00 21.12
C ASP A 98 -7.87 9.52 20.31
N LEU A 99 -6.65 9.26 20.79
CA LEU A 99 -5.41 9.61 20.14
C LEU A 99 -4.53 8.37 20.03
N GLY A 100 -4.24 7.96 18.79
CA GLY A 100 -3.41 6.80 18.51
C GLY A 100 -2.78 6.82 17.13
N SER A 101 -1.82 5.93 16.92
CA SER A 101 -1.14 5.73 15.64
C SER A 101 -0.38 4.41 15.65
N ALA A 102 -0.22 3.81 14.47
CA ALA A 102 0.61 2.64 14.22
C ALA A 102 1.48 2.84 12.98
N MET A 103 2.71 2.36 13.06
CA MET A 103 3.58 2.24 11.88
C MET A 103 3.30 0.93 11.13
N PRO A 104 3.76 0.83 9.87
CA PRO A 104 3.57 -0.38 9.06
C PRO A 104 3.88 -1.72 9.75
N PRO A 105 4.94 -1.88 10.58
CA PRO A 105 5.22 -3.16 11.25
C PRO A 105 4.12 -3.63 12.21
N ALA A 106 3.49 -2.73 12.97
CA ALA A 106 2.37 -3.06 13.84
C ALA A 106 1.15 -3.56 13.04
N VAL A 107 0.90 -2.96 11.86
CA VAL A 107 -0.21 -3.36 10.97
C VAL A 107 0.09 -4.69 10.26
N VAL A 108 1.35 -4.96 9.93
CA VAL A 108 1.80 -6.29 9.47
C VAL A 108 1.54 -7.34 10.55
N ALA A 109 1.92 -7.07 11.80
CA ALA A 109 1.67 -7.98 12.92
C ALA A 109 0.16 -8.22 13.16
N CYS A 110 -0.66 -7.17 13.03
CA CYS A 110 -2.12 -7.28 13.07
C CYS A 110 -2.67 -8.18 11.95
N THR A 111 -2.16 -8.03 10.73
CA THR A 111 -2.53 -8.85 9.57
C THR A 111 -2.20 -10.32 9.81
N ASP A 112 -1.00 -10.60 10.30
CA ASP A 112 -0.55 -11.97 10.59
C ASP A 112 -1.35 -12.60 11.74
N ALA A 113 -1.69 -11.83 12.77
CA ALA A 113 -2.56 -12.27 13.86
C ALA A 113 -3.97 -12.63 13.37
N TYR A 114 -4.56 -11.79 12.50
CA TYR A 114 -5.83 -12.08 11.82
C TYR A 114 -5.74 -13.37 10.99
N ALA A 115 -4.68 -13.53 10.20
CA ALA A 115 -4.46 -14.71 9.36
C ALA A 115 -4.41 -16.00 10.17
N VAL A 116 -3.64 -16.00 11.26
CA VAL A 116 -3.51 -17.15 12.16
C VAL A 116 -4.84 -17.47 12.83
N ALA A 117 -5.58 -16.48 13.31
CA ALA A 117 -6.84 -16.67 14.01
C ALA A 117 -7.96 -17.21 13.10
N THR A 118 -7.98 -16.79 11.84
CA THR A 118 -9.02 -17.17 10.87
C THR A 118 -8.62 -18.34 9.98
N GLY A 119 -7.35 -18.75 9.97
CA GLY A 119 -6.80 -19.72 9.02
C GLY A 119 -6.75 -19.19 7.59
N ALA A 120 -6.79 -17.86 7.40
CA ALA A 120 -6.67 -17.24 6.09
C ALA A 120 -5.24 -17.44 5.55
N PRO A 121 -5.08 -17.87 4.29
CA PRO A 121 -3.77 -18.06 3.67
C PRO A 121 -3.21 -16.71 3.19
N LEU A 122 -2.98 -15.79 4.13
CA LEU A 122 -2.45 -14.45 3.86
C LEU A 122 -1.40 -14.06 4.90
N HIS A 123 -0.60 -13.06 4.58
CA HIS A 123 0.35 -12.45 5.50
C HIS A 123 0.59 -10.97 5.15
N GLY A 124 1.02 -10.20 6.14
CA GLY A 124 1.47 -8.83 5.92
C GLY A 124 2.85 -8.79 5.25
N VAL A 125 3.05 -7.82 4.36
CA VAL A 125 4.33 -7.56 3.71
C VAL A 125 4.70 -6.10 3.94
N GLU A 126 5.81 -5.90 4.64
CA GLU A 126 6.36 -4.58 4.89
C GLU A 126 7.03 -4.00 3.65
N LEU A 127 6.62 -2.80 3.23
CA LEU A 127 7.05 -2.14 1.99
C LEU A 127 7.70 -0.78 2.23
N THR A 128 7.92 -0.37 3.49
CA THR A 128 8.56 0.91 3.80
C THR A 128 9.91 1.06 3.07
N GLY A 129 10.09 2.22 2.43
CA GLY A 129 11.29 2.59 1.70
C GLY A 129 11.48 1.87 0.37
N ARG A 130 10.48 1.12 -0.12
CA ARG A 130 10.49 0.65 -1.52
C ARG A 130 10.28 1.82 -2.49
N PRO A 131 10.71 1.73 -3.75
CA PRO A 131 10.34 2.72 -4.77
C PRO A 131 8.83 2.70 -5.04
N PHE A 132 8.24 3.85 -5.37
CA PHE A 132 6.81 3.94 -5.69
C PHE A 132 6.41 3.05 -6.88
N ASP A 133 7.30 2.88 -7.87
CA ASP A 133 7.06 1.99 -9.01
C ASP A 133 6.81 0.53 -8.57
N GLU A 134 7.48 0.06 -7.50
CA GLU A 134 7.21 -1.29 -6.97
C GLU A 134 5.82 -1.38 -6.31
N LEU A 135 5.37 -0.31 -5.64
CA LEU A 135 4.01 -0.25 -5.09
C LEU A 135 2.97 -0.21 -6.21
N ALA A 136 3.22 0.55 -7.27
CA ALA A 136 2.36 0.61 -8.44
C ALA A 136 2.22 -0.77 -9.10
N GLU A 137 3.33 -1.51 -9.27
CA GLU A 137 3.29 -2.88 -9.80
C GLU A 137 2.51 -3.85 -8.89
N ILE A 138 2.58 -3.70 -7.57
CA ILE A 138 1.78 -4.48 -6.60
C ILE A 138 0.28 -4.18 -6.76
N VAL A 139 -0.08 -2.90 -6.92
CA VAL A 139 -1.45 -2.46 -7.16
C VAL A 139 -1.97 -2.98 -8.51
N GLU A 140 -1.17 -2.92 -9.57
CA GLU A 140 -1.50 -3.46 -10.90
C GLU A 140 -1.74 -4.97 -10.88
N ARG A 141 -1.03 -5.71 -9.99
CA ARG A 141 -1.25 -7.15 -9.75
C ARG A 141 -2.53 -7.45 -8.97
N GLY A 142 -3.27 -6.42 -8.55
CA GLY A 142 -4.56 -6.53 -7.88
C GLY A 142 -4.50 -6.51 -6.35
N TYR A 143 -3.37 -6.09 -5.76
CA TYR A 143 -3.21 -5.96 -4.31
C TYR A 143 -3.23 -4.49 -3.89
N PRO A 144 -4.29 -4.04 -3.19
CA PRO A 144 -4.28 -2.73 -2.57
C PRO A 144 -3.12 -2.57 -1.58
N VAL A 145 -2.53 -1.38 -1.53
CA VAL A 145 -1.39 -1.04 -0.68
C VAL A 145 -1.85 0.00 0.35
N LEU A 146 -1.61 -0.27 1.63
CA LEU A 146 -1.76 0.74 2.67
C LEU A 146 -0.55 1.68 2.61
N THR A 147 -0.81 2.96 2.58
CA THR A 147 0.20 4.03 2.48
C THR A 147 -0.03 5.06 3.57
N TRP A 148 1.04 5.51 4.19
CA TRP A 148 0.96 6.60 5.15
C TRP A 148 1.24 7.91 4.45
N ILE A 149 0.33 8.84 4.66
CA ILE A 149 0.31 10.19 4.12
C ILE A 149 -0.13 11.15 5.24
N THR A 150 -0.66 12.31 4.88
CA THR A 150 -1.21 13.28 5.82
C THR A 150 -2.70 13.48 5.70
N THR A 151 -3.33 13.95 6.78
CA THR A 151 -4.69 14.50 6.73
C THR A 151 -4.74 15.66 5.71
N ASP A 152 -5.83 15.76 4.95
CA ASP A 152 -6.03 16.80 3.91
C ASP A 152 -4.97 16.82 2.78
N TYR A 153 -4.09 15.81 2.70
CA TYR A 153 -3.03 15.71 1.68
C TYR A 153 -2.06 16.90 1.67
N GLU A 154 -1.83 17.51 2.84
CA GLU A 154 -0.91 18.64 3.01
C GLU A 154 0.53 18.17 3.34
N PRO A 155 1.55 19.03 3.28
CA PRO A 155 2.92 18.63 3.64
C PRO A 155 3.04 18.07 5.08
N PRO A 156 3.90 17.06 5.32
CA PRO A 156 4.04 16.43 6.64
C PRO A 156 4.66 17.37 7.66
N ARG A 157 4.11 17.37 8.88
CA ARG A 157 4.61 18.12 10.03
C ARG A 157 5.31 17.19 11.01
N PHE A 158 6.55 16.82 10.69
CA PHE A 158 7.36 15.94 11.53
C PHE A 158 7.52 16.45 12.96
N SER A 159 7.49 15.50 13.89
CA SER A 159 7.95 15.69 15.26
C SER A 159 9.44 15.37 15.36
N ASP A 160 10.07 15.75 16.47
CA ASP A 160 11.45 15.36 16.77
C ASP A 160 11.56 13.90 17.26
N ASP A 161 10.44 13.16 17.30
CA ASP A 161 10.36 11.79 17.80
C ASP A 161 10.60 10.78 16.67
N GLY A 162 11.65 10.00 16.84
CA GLY A 162 12.13 9.03 15.87
C GLY A 162 12.58 7.74 16.54
N MET A 163 12.09 6.61 16.02
CA MET A 163 12.30 5.31 16.61
C MET A 163 12.48 4.28 15.50
N ARG A 164 13.58 3.52 15.57
CA ARG A 164 13.88 2.42 14.64
C ARG A 164 13.78 2.79 13.14
N GLY A 165 14.06 4.04 12.80
CA GLY A 165 14.01 4.55 11.42
C GLY A 165 12.66 5.13 10.98
N TYR A 166 11.66 5.14 11.86
CA TYR A 166 10.34 5.75 11.63
C TYR A 166 10.23 7.08 12.36
N LEU A 167 9.66 8.09 11.70
CA LEU A 167 9.41 9.41 12.28
C LEU A 167 7.91 9.65 12.40
N LEU A 168 7.48 10.12 13.57
CA LEU A 168 6.09 10.55 13.75
C LEU A 168 5.90 11.96 13.19
N TYR A 169 4.72 12.23 12.64
CA TYR A 169 4.31 13.56 12.19
C TYR A 169 2.89 13.87 12.67
N ARG A 170 2.61 15.15 12.93
CA ARG A 170 1.41 15.58 13.67
C ARG A 170 0.10 15.40 12.91
N ASN A 171 0.17 15.51 11.59
CA ASN A 171 -0.96 15.37 10.68
C ASN A 171 -0.96 14.00 10.01
N PHE A 172 -0.57 12.99 10.76
CA PHE A 172 -0.48 11.61 10.33
C PHE A 172 -1.81 11.06 9.82
N HIS A 173 -1.75 10.26 8.74
CA HIS A 173 -2.90 9.57 8.20
C HIS A 173 -2.50 8.31 7.42
N CYS A 174 -3.34 7.28 7.45
CA CYS A 174 -3.16 6.03 6.70
C CYS A 174 -4.34 5.83 5.75
N VAL A 175 -4.06 5.55 4.48
CA VAL A 175 -5.06 5.36 3.42
C VAL A 175 -4.75 4.13 2.58
N LEU A 176 -5.74 3.66 1.81
CA LEU A 176 -5.60 2.52 0.93
C LEU A 176 -5.49 2.95 -0.54
N LEU A 177 -4.31 2.81 -1.14
CA LEU A 177 -4.10 2.94 -2.58
C LEU A 177 -4.55 1.63 -3.26
N TYR A 178 -5.59 1.67 -4.09
CA TYR A 178 -6.19 0.44 -4.65
C TYR A 178 -6.21 0.37 -6.18
N CYS A 179 -5.94 1.48 -6.87
CA CYS A 179 -5.80 1.49 -8.32
C CYS A 179 -4.91 2.66 -8.75
N ILE A 180 -4.10 2.44 -9.78
CA ILE A 180 -3.44 3.50 -10.55
C ILE A 180 -3.87 3.34 -12.00
N GLN A 181 -4.48 4.36 -12.58
CA GLN A 181 -4.91 4.31 -13.98
C GLN A 181 -4.91 5.70 -14.60
N GLY A 182 -4.30 5.82 -15.78
CA GLY A 182 -4.35 7.06 -16.57
C GLY A 182 -3.72 8.28 -15.88
N GLY A 183 -2.69 8.08 -15.04
CA GLY A 183 -2.06 9.15 -14.26
C GLY A 183 -2.81 9.52 -12.97
N VAL A 184 -3.84 8.76 -12.61
CA VAL A 184 -4.63 8.97 -11.39
C VAL A 184 -4.36 7.86 -10.38
N ALA A 185 -4.10 8.23 -9.14
CA ALA A 185 -4.11 7.36 -7.98
C ALA A 185 -5.52 7.36 -7.35
N TYR A 186 -6.13 6.19 -7.24
CA TYR A 186 -7.43 5.99 -6.61
C TYR A 186 -7.24 5.47 -5.19
N ILE A 187 -7.81 6.19 -4.24
CA ILE A 187 -7.54 6.01 -2.81
C ILE A 187 -8.86 5.82 -2.09
N ALA A 188 -8.91 4.84 -1.18
CA ALA A 188 -9.96 4.76 -0.18
C ALA A 188 -9.42 5.35 1.13
N ASP A 189 -9.93 6.52 1.46
CA ASP A 189 -9.56 7.30 2.63
C ASP A 189 -10.59 7.07 3.76
N PRO A 190 -10.17 6.55 4.93
CA PRO A 190 -11.07 6.32 6.07
C PRO A 190 -11.79 7.56 6.63
N LEU A 191 -11.34 8.77 6.31
CA LEU A 191 -11.95 10.03 6.73
C LEU A 191 -13.00 10.54 5.74
N ILE A 192 -12.75 10.38 4.43
CA ILE A 192 -13.52 11.08 3.38
C ILE A 192 -14.04 10.18 2.25
N GLY A 193 -13.73 8.88 2.27
CA GLY A 193 -14.23 7.90 1.31
C GLY A 193 -13.32 7.71 0.09
N LEU A 194 -13.91 7.43 -1.07
CA LEU A 194 -13.15 7.23 -2.31
C LEU A 194 -12.74 8.58 -2.91
N VAL A 195 -11.45 8.77 -3.14
CA VAL A 195 -10.89 10.01 -3.69
C VAL A 195 -9.85 9.71 -4.78
N GLU A 196 -9.67 10.71 -5.65
CA GLU A 196 -8.78 10.66 -6.80
C GLU A 196 -7.71 11.75 -6.67
N HIS A 197 -6.47 11.39 -6.94
CA HIS A 197 -5.34 12.33 -6.97
C HIS A 197 -4.49 12.11 -8.21
N ASP A 198 -3.81 13.17 -8.66
CA ASP A 198 -2.71 13.01 -9.61
C ASP A 198 -1.63 12.10 -8.99
N VAL A 199 -1.22 11.07 -9.75
CA VAL A 199 -0.32 10.02 -9.24
C VAL A 199 1.03 10.58 -8.80
N HIS A 200 1.56 11.58 -9.50
CA HIS A 200 2.84 12.19 -9.15
C HIS A 200 2.74 13.04 -7.89
N SER A 201 1.63 13.75 -7.71
CA SER A 201 1.35 14.52 -6.50
C SER A 201 1.20 13.59 -5.29
N PHE A 202 0.48 12.49 -5.44
CA PHE A 202 0.34 11.47 -4.40
C PHE A 202 1.68 10.82 -4.06
N GLN A 203 2.46 10.40 -5.07
CA GLN A 203 3.80 9.85 -4.88
C GLN A 203 4.70 10.83 -4.12
N THR A 204 4.72 12.10 -4.54
CA THR A 204 5.56 13.13 -3.89
C THR A 204 5.22 13.26 -2.42
N LEU A 205 3.93 13.38 -2.08
CA LEU A 205 3.48 13.45 -0.69
C LEU A 205 3.88 12.20 0.11
N TRP A 206 3.68 11.02 -0.47
CA TRP A 206 4.03 9.76 0.18
C TRP A 206 5.55 9.63 0.44
N GLU A 207 6.38 10.08 -0.51
CA GLU A 207 7.84 10.15 -0.34
C GLU A 207 8.22 11.16 0.75
N GLU A 208 7.57 12.33 0.80
CA GLU A 208 7.75 13.31 1.88
C GLU A 208 7.34 12.75 3.25
N CYS A 209 6.37 11.84 3.30
CA CYS A 209 5.92 11.14 4.52
C CYS A 209 6.83 9.97 4.93
N GLY A 210 7.99 9.79 4.28
CA GLY A 210 8.97 8.77 4.62
C GLY A 210 8.78 7.43 3.90
N SER A 211 8.00 7.41 2.81
CA SER A 211 7.80 6.22 1.97
C SER A 211 7.29 5.00 2.74
N LEU A 212 6.40 5.20 3.70
CA LEU A 212 5.85 4.15 4.56
C LEU A 212 4.72 3.41 3.84
N ALA A 213 4.79 2.08 3.78
CA ALA A 213 3.78 1.28 3.13
C ALA A 213 3.78 -0.17 3.60
N MET A 214 2.63 -0.83 3.51
CA MET A 214 2.53 -2.28 3.60
C MET A 214 1.41 -2.79 2.68
N ALA A 215 1.50 -4.06 2.30
CA ALA A 215 0.45 -4.75 1.55
C ALA A 215 0.16 -6.12 2.15
N VAL A 216 -1.00 -6.68 1.84
CA VAL A 216 -1.36 -8.04 2.22
C VAL A 216 -1.11 -8.94 1.02
N SER A 217 -0.39 -10.05 1.23
CA SER A 217 -0.10 -11.05 0.20
C SER A 217 -0.79 -12.37 0.52
N GLU A 218 -1.21 -13.10 -0.52
CA GLU A 218 -1.71 -14.47 -0.41
C GLU A 218 -0.52 -15.45 -0.33
N SER A 219 -0.63 -16.46 0.55
CA SER A 219 0.37 -17.54 0.74
C SER A 219 0.21 -18.71 -0.22
#